data_AF-A0A5A7N7W1-F1
#
_entry.id   AF-A0A5A7N7W1-F1
#
_cell.length_a   1.000
_cell.length_b   1.000
_cell.length_c   1.000
_cell.angle_alpha   90.00
_cell.angle_beta   90.00
_cell.angle_gamma   90.00
#
_symmetry.space_group_name_H-M   'P 1'
#
loop_
_entity.id
_entity.type
_entity.pdbx_description
1 polymer ?
#
loop_
_entity_poly.entity_id
_entity_poly.type
_entity_poly.pdbx_seq_one_letter_code
_entity_poly.pdbx_strand_id
1 'polypeptide(L)'
;MAKGRKRRSLILWLSIPFAALITLLALMALRLMLLPDTAHSEKQQAITGAMAGAYSHPIDGEAALMRLSQALQFQTISTENPADRDASAFAAFHAFLADHFPLVHARAERIDLGSDALFSSLRAASPHCRVLF
;
A
#
# COMPACT_ATOMS: atom_id res chain seq x y z
N MET A 1 9.01 49.99 48.82
CA MET A 1 9.44 48.66 48.33
C MET A 1 8.23 47.76 48.10
N ALA A 2 8.28 46.96 47.01
CA ALA A 2 7.53 45.71 46.78
C ALA A 2 5.99 45.74 46.58
N LYS A 3 5.49 46.25 45.44
CA LYS A 3 4.12 45.97 44.95
C LYS A 3 4.10 45.65 43.45
N GLY A 4 4.74 44.55 43.05
CA GLY A 4 4.82 44.19 41.62
C GLY A 4 5.00 42.71 41.27
N ARG A 5 5.14 41.80 42.25
CA ARG A 5 5.56 40.40 41.97
C ARG A 5 4.40 39.40 41.83
N LYS A 6 3.20 39.68 42.36
CA LYS A 6 2.09 38.69 42.43
C LYS A 6 1.27 38.53 41.15
N ARG A 7 1.21 39.55 40.26
CA ARG A 7 0.37 39.51 39.05
C ARG A 7 0.90 38.60 37.94
N ARG A 8 2.24 38.46 37.83
CA ARG A 8 2.88 37.62 36.80
C ARG A 8 2.69 36.12 37.09
N SER A 9 2.70 35.71 38.36
CA SER A 9 2.50 34.31 38.78
C SER A 9 1.06 33.82 38.59
N LEU A 10 0.05 34.69 38.76
CA LEU A 10 -1.36 34.34 38.56
C LEU A 10 -1.73 34.16 37.07
N ILE A 11 -1.14 34.96 36.17
CA ILE A 11 -1.33 34.82 34.72
C ILE A 11 -0.60 33.58 34.17
N LEU A 12 0.56 33.24 34.75
CA LEU A 12 1.27 31.99 34.48
C LEU A 12 0.47 30.76 34.94
N TRP A 13 -0.22 30.81 36.08
CA TRP A 13 -1.03 29.69 36.57
C TRP A 13 -2.34 29.47 35.78
N LEU A 14 -2.92 30.52 35.19
CA LEU A 14 -4.16 30.42 34.40
C LEU A 14 -3.92 29.98 32.94
N SER A 15 -2.70 30.10 32.42
CA SER A 15 -2.34 29.73 31.04
C SER A 15 -1.89 28.28 30.88
N ILE A 16 -1.42 27.64 31.97
CA ILE A 16 -1.06 26.21 32.00
C ILE A 16 -2.24 25.29 31.58
N PRO A 17 -3.47 25.44 32.10
CA PRO A 17 -4.57 24.58 31.66
C PRO A 17 -4.96 24.83 30.19
N PHE A 18 -4.77 26.06 29.69
CA PHE A 18 -5.09 26.41 28.31
C PHE A 18 -4.06 25.80 27.34
N ALA A 19 -2.78 25.84 27.68
CA ALA A 19 -1.73 25.17 26.92
C ALA A 19 -1.89 23.64 26.95
N ALA A 20 -2.29 23.07 28.10
CA ALA A 20 -2.61 21.64 28.21
C ALA A 20 -3.81 21.24 27.35
N LEU A 21 -4.86 22.09 27.31
CA LEU A 21 -6.02 21.86 26.46
C LEU A 21 -5.67 21.93 24.97
N ILE A 22 -4.87 22.90 24.56
CA ILE A 22 -4.41 23.07 23.17
C ILE A 22 -3.54 21.88 22.75
N THR A 23 -2.61 21.44 23.61
CA THR A 23 -1.76 20.28 23.31
C THR A 23 -2.56 18.98 23.23
N LEU A 24 -3.54 18.79 24.11
CA LEU A 24 -4.43 17.62 24.07
C LEU A 24 -5.33 17.63 22.83
N LEU A 25 -5.86 18.80 22.43
CA LEU A 25 -6.59 18.98 21.18
C LEU A 25 -5.71 18.71 19.95
N ALA A 26 -4.46 19.18 19.96
CA ALA A 26 -3.51 18.93 18.89
C ALA A 26 -3.16 17.44 18.76
N LEU A 27 -2.95 16.75 19.89
CA LEU A 27 -2.71 15.30 19.90
C LEU A 27 -3.94 14.51 19.45
N MET A 28 -5.14 14.96 19.82
CA MET A 28 -6.40 14.34 19.39
C MET A 28 -6.63 14.53 17.88
N ALA A 29 -6.37 15.72 17.35
CA ALA A 29 -6.44 16.02 15.92
C ALA A 29 -5.39 15.22 15.13
N LEU A 30 -4.16 15.13 15.64
CA LEU A 30 -3.10 14.32 15.05
C LEU A 30 -3.51 12.85 15.00
N ARG A 31 -4.06 12.31 16.09
CA ARG A 31 -4.59 10.94 16.11
C ARG A 31 -5.66 10.75 15.07
N LEU A 32 -6.64 11.66 14.98
CA LEU A 32 -7.75 11.59 14.03
C LEU A 32 -7.27 11.58 12.56
N MET A 33 -6.20 12.32 12.26
CA MET A 33 -5.62 12.41 10.92
C MET A 33 -4.78 11.18 10.53
N LEU A 34 -4.35 10.37 11.51
CA LEU A 34 -3.63 9.11 11.27
C LEU A 34 -4.56 7.89 11.22
N LEU A 35 -5.88 8.03 11.43
CA LEU A 35 -6.77 6.91 11.18
C LEU A 35 -6.80 6.63 9.67
N PRO A 36 -6.55 5.37 9.24
CA PRO A 36 -6.76 5.01 7.85
C PRO A 36 -8.23 5.27 7.51
N ASP A 37 -8.47 5.90 6.36
CA ASP A 37 -9.80 6.30 5.90
C ASP A 37 -10.64 5.03 5.61
N THR A 38 -11.35 4.54 6.64
CA THR A 38 -12.16 3.31 6.58
C THR A 38 -13.33 3.42 5.60
N ALA A 39 -13.59 4.62 5.07
CA ALA A 39 -14.64 4.87 4.07
C ALA A 39 -14.38 4.16 2.72
N HIS A 40 -13.15 3.70 2.47
CA HIS A 40 -12.83 3.03 1.19
C HIS A 40 -13.30 1.57 1.12
N SER A 41 -13.68 0.96 2.25
CA SER A 41 -13.97 -0.49 2.34
C SER A 41 -15.35 -0.88 1.77
N GLU A 42 -16.33 0.02 1.79
CA GLU A 42 -17.72 -0.29 1.44
C GLU A 42 -17.96 -0.36 -0.08
N LYS A 43 -17.28 0.49 -0.87
CA LYS A 43 -17.41 0.49 -2.34
C LYS A 43 -16.80 -0.76 -3.01
N GLN A 44 -15.90 -1.46 -2.34
CA GLN A 44 -15.21 -2.62 -2.92
C GLN A 44 -16.05 -3.90 -2.85
N GLN A 45 -17.03 -3.96 -1.94
CA GLN A 45 -17.88 -5.14 -1.70
C GLN A 45 -18.91 -5.37 -2.82
N ALA A 46 -19.28 -4.32 -3.57
CA ALA A 46 -20.25 -4.41 -4.65
C ALA A 46 -19.72 -5.15 -5.90
N ILE A 47 -18.40 -5.15 -6.13
CA ILE A 47 -17.78 -5.84 -7.27
C ILE A 47 -17.56 -7.33 -6.96
N THR A 48 -17.33 -7.68 -5.68
CA THR A 48 -17.05 -9.06 -5.23
C THR A 48 -18.26 -9.98 -5.30
N GLY A 49 -19.48 -9.46 -5.10
CA GLY A 49 -20.71 -10.26 -5.07
C GLY A 49 -21.06 -10.95 -6.40
N ALA A 50 -20.64 -10.39 -7.54
CA ALA A 50 -20.98 -10.91 -8.86
C ALA A 50 -20.07 -12.08 -9.32
N MET A 51 -18.88 -12.25 -8.73
CA MET A 51 -17.93 -13.32 -9.10
C MET A 51 -17.85 -14.48 -8.08
N ALA A 52 -18.51 -14.34 -6.92
CA ALA A 52 -18.47 -15.30 -5.82
C ALA A 52 -19.08 -16.68 -6.13
N GLY A 53 -19.80 -16.83 -7.26
CA GLY A 53 -20.50 -18.07 -7.61
C GLY A 53 -19.66 -19.15 -8.31
N ALA A 54 -18.48 -18.83 -8.87
CA ALA A 54 -17.76 -19.75 -9.77
C ALA A 54 -16.40 -20.24 -9.25
N TYR A 55 -15.76 -19.54 -8.32
CA TYR A 55 -14.43 -19.91 -7.81
C TYR A 55 -14.34 -19.66 -6.30
N SER A 56 -14.81 -20.62 -5.50
CA SER A 56 -14.68 -20.59 -4.04
C SER A 56 -13.32 -21.16 -3.62
N HIS A 57 -12.25 -20.44 -3.96
CA HIS A 57 -10.98 -20.65 -3.28
C HIS A 57 -10.81 -19.51 -2.30
N PRO A 58 -10.69 -19.77 -0.98
CA PRO A 58 -10.50 -18.70 0.00
C PRO A 58 -9.19 -17.97 -0.33
N ILE A 59 -9.31 -16.67 -0.62
CA ILE A 59 -8.17 -15.77 -0.81
C ILE A 59 -7.89 -15.11 0.54
N ASP A 60 -6.64 -15.17 0.99
CA ASP A 60 -6.16 -14.41 2.14
C ASP A 60 -5.99 -12.94 1.76
N GLY A 61 -7.03 -12.14 2.06
CA GLY A 61 -7.07 -10.72 1.73
C GLY A 61 -6.03 -9.88 2.46
N GLU A 62 -5.71 -10.20 3.71
CA GLU A 62 -4.72 -9.46 4.49
C GLU A 62 -3.32 -9.70 3.93
N ALA A 63 -2.99 -10.96 3.65
CA ALA A 63 -1.72 -11.28 3.01
C ALA A 63 -1.62 -10.70 1.60
N ALA A 64 -2.72 -10.59 0.86
CA ALA A 64 -2.74 -9.94 -0.45
C ALA A 64 -2.48 -8.42 -0.32
N LEU A 65 -3.12 -7.76 0.65
CA LEU A 65 -2.94 -6.35 0.92
C LEU A 65 -1.51 -6.01 1.35
N MET A 66 -0.91 -6.81 2.23
CA MET A 66 0.48 -6.63 2.65
C MET A 66 1.45 -6.73 1.46
N ARG A 67 1.30 -7.76 0.62
CA ARG A 67 2.14 -7.92 -0.58
C ARG A 67 1.98 -6.74 -1.54
N LEU A 68 0.75 -6.25 -1.74
CA LEU A 68 0.50 -5.07 -2.57
C LEU A 68 1.15 -3.82 -1.97
N SER A 69 1.03 -3.61 -0.65
CA SER A 69 1.68 -2.48 0.03
C SER A 69 3.19 -2.51 -0.12
N GLN A 70 3.82 -3.69 -0.07
CA GLN A 70 5.25 -3.86 -0.31
C GLN A 70 5.60 -3.62 -1.79
N ALA A 71 4.80 -4.14 -2.72
CA ALA A 71 4.97 -3.96 -4.16
C ALA A 71 4.96 -2.48 -4.59
N LEU A 72 4.12 -1.64 -3.96
CA LEU A 72 4.02 -0.21 -4.29
C LEU A 72 5.26 0.60 -3.88
N GLN A 73 6.17 0.05 -3.07
CA GLN A 73 7.39 0.73 -2.67
C GLN A 73 8.45 0.73 -3.79
N PHE A 74 8.30 -0.15 -4.79
CA PHE A 74 9.17 -0.19 -5.96
C PHE A 74 8.76 0.91 -6.96
N GLN A 75 9.64 1.88 -7.18
CA GLN A 75 9.39 3.01 -8.08
C GLN A 75 9.70 2.63 -9.54
N THR A 76 8.88 1.78 -10.14
CA THR A 76 9.00 1.39 -11.56
C THR A 76 8.47 2.49 -12.49
N ILE A 77 9.14 3.64 -12.50
CA ILE A 77 8.73 4.83 -13.25
C ILE A 77 8.91 4.57 -14.76
N SER A 78 7.84 4.77 -15.53
CA SER A 78 7.89 4.73 -17.00
C SER A 78 8.36 6.09 -17.52
N THR A 79 9.54 6.15 -18.11
CA THR A 79 10.09 7.37 -18.72
C THR A 79 9.93 7.34 -20.25
N GLU A 80 9.77 8.50 -20.85
CA GLU A 80 9.72 8.63 -22.33
C GLU A 80 11.09 8.37 -22.96
N ASN A 81 12.16 8.85 -22.31
CA ASN A 81 13.53 8.56 -22.69
C ASN A 81 14.04 7.30 -21.97
N PRO A 82 14.42 6.23 -22.70
CA PRO A 82 14.91 5.00 -22.09
C PRO A 82 16.25 5.16 -21.37
N ALA A 83 17.05 6.19 -21.68
CA ALA A 83 18.30 6.45 -20.97
C ALA A 83 18.10 6.93 -19.52
N ASP A 84 16.92 7.48 -19.21
CA ASP A 84 16.56 7.98 -17.88
C ASP A 84 15.85 6.90 -17.03
N ARG A 85 15.65 5.70 -17.58
CA ARG A 85 14.96 4.60 -16.92
C ARG A 85 15.90 3.89 -15.94
N ASP A 86 15.45 3.76 -14.70
CA ASP A 86 16.12 2.89 -13.73
C ASP A 86 15.69 1.43 -13.91
N ALA A 87 16.52 0.64 -14.60
CA ALA A 87 16.31 -0.79 -14.78
C ALA A 87 16.45 -1.58 -13.46
N SER A 88 17.13 -1.04 -12.45
CA SER A 88 17.36 -1.73 -11.18
C SER A 88 16.10 -1.81 -10.33
N ALA A 89 15.28 -0.76 -10.30
CA ALA A 89 14.00 -0.75 -9.62
C ALA A 89 13.04 -1.81 -10.21
N PHE A 90 13.04 -1.95 -11.53
CA PHE A 90 12.24 -2.95 -12.24
C PHE A 90 12.75 -4.38 -11.97
N ALA A 91 14.07 -4.59 -11.99
CA ALA A 91 14.66 -5.88 -11.64
C ALA A 91 14.39 -6.29 -10.18
N ALA A 92 14.44 -5.33 -9.25
CA ALA A 92 14.13 -5.57 -7.85
C ALA A 92 12.65 -5.95 -7.66
N PHE A 93 11.74 -5.29 -8.38
CA PHE A 93 10.33 -5.65 -8.40
C PHE A 93 10.10 -7.07 -8.94
N HIS A 94 10.83 -7.48 -9.98
CA HIS A 94 10.76 -8.84 -10.51
C HIS A 94 11.21 -9.89 -9.49
N ALA A 95 12.32 -9.63 -8.77
CA ALA A 95 12.80 -10.52 -7.72
C ALA A 95 11.76 -10.65 -6.60
N PHE A 96 11.15 -9.54 -6.18
CA PHE A 96 10.06 -9.53 -5.20
C PHE A 96 8.88 -10.42 -5.64
N LEU A 97 8.46 -10.34 -6.91
CA LEU A 97 7.38 -11.18 -7.41
C LEU A 97 7.75 -12.68 -7.40
N ALA A 98 8.99 -13.01 -7.73
CA ALA A 98 9.47 -14.40 -7.70
C ALA A 98 9.44 -14.97 -6.26
N ASP A 99 9.87 -14.17 -5.28
CA ASP A 99 9.93 -14.56 -3.87
C ASP A 99 8.53 -14.73 -3.27
N HIS A 100 7.59 -13.83 -3.61
CA HIS A 100 6.24 -13.84 -3.05
C HIS A 100 5.26 -14.77 -3.79
N PHE A 101 5.55 -15.15 -5.03
CA PHE A 101 4.72 -16.05 -5.85
C PHE A 101 5.53 -17.22 -6.47
N PRO A 102 6.21 -18.05 -5.66
CA PRO A 102 7.10 -19.09 -6.16
C PRO A 102 6.36 -20.16 -6.96
N LEU A 103 5.13 -20.50 -6.58
CA LEU A 103 4.32 -21.52 -7.27
C LEU A 103 3.89 -21.09 -8.67
N VAL A 104 3.67 -19.79 -8.87
CA VAL A 104 3.33 -19.24 -10.19
C VAL A 104 4.58 -19.26 -11.05
N HIS A 105 5.72 -18.77 -10.52
CA HIS A 105 6.98 -18.76 -11.25
C HIS A 105 7.52 -20.16 -11.57
N ALA A 106 7.20 -21.17 -10.75
CA ALA A 106 7.57 -22.56 -11.01
C ALA A 106 6.68 -23.25 -12.08
N ARG A 107 5.43 -22.79 -12.27
CA ARG A 107 4.46 -23.43 -13.17
C ARG A 107 4.19 -22.67 -14.45
N ALA A 108 4.40 -21.35 -14.44
CA ALA A 108 4.24 -20.51 -15.60
C ALA A 108 5.50 -20.60 -16.47
N GLU A 109 5.28 -20.69 -17.78
CA GLU A 109 6.36 -20.60 -18.74
C GLU A 109 6.71 -19.13 -18.94
N ARG A 110 7.94 -18.76 -18.59
CA ARG A 110 8.45 -17.40 -18.80
C ARG A 110 8.82 -17.22 -20.27
N ILE A 111 8.32 -16.15 -20.87
CA ILE A 111 8.66 -15.74 -22.23
C ILE A 111 9.54 -14.50 -22.12
N ASP A 112 10.80 -14.63 -22.54
CA ASP A 112 11.76 -13.54 -22.49
C ASP A 112 11.55 -12.60 -23.69
N LEU A 113 11.07 -11.38 -23.41
CA LEU A 113 10.89 -10.31 -24.38
C LEU A 113 11.91 -9.17 -24.18
N GLY A 114 12.99 -9.44 -23.43
CA GLY A 114 13.98 -8.46 -22.99
C GLY A 114 13.98 -8.25 -21.47
N SER A 115 14.79 -7.31 -20.98
CA SER A 115 14.92 -6.99 -19.55
C SER A 115 13.79 -6.12 -18.99
N ASP A 116 12.97 -5.53 -19.87
CA ASP A 116 12.03 -4.46 -19.53
C ASP A 116 10.57 -4.91 -19.46
N ALA A 117 10.31 -6.20 -19.69
CA ALA A 117 8.99 -6.80 -19.65
C ALA A 117 9.03 -8.16 -18.94
N LEU A 118 7.98 -8.44 -18.14
CA LEU A 118 7.72 -9.76 -17.59
C LEU A 118 6.53 -10.36 -18.34
N PHE A 119 6.75 -11.47 -19.05
CA PHE A 119 5.65 -12.23 -19.63
C PHE A 119 5.71 -13.67 -19.13
N SER A 120 4.60 -14.13 -18.58
CA SER A 120 4.46 -15.49 -18.07
C SER A 120 3.15 -16.09 -18.56
N SER A 121 3.23 -17.20 -19.28
CA SER A 121 2.03 -17.92 -19.72
C SER A 121 1.74 -19.08 -18.76
N LEU A 122 0.50 -19.15 -18.28
CA LEU A 122 0.01 -20.28 -17.50
C LEU A 122 -0.72 -21.22 -18.45
N ARG A 123 -0.20 -22.43 -18.61
CA ARG A 123 -0.88 -23.46 -19.40
C ARG A 123 -2.10 -23.94 -18.63
N ALA A 124 -3.27 -23.84 -19.26
CA ALA A 124 -4.49 -24.40 -18.69
C ALA A 124 -4.37 -25.93 -18.62
N ALA A 125 -4.90 -26.53 -17.55
CA ALA A 125 -4.95 -28.00 -17.39
C ALA A 125 -5.84 -28.67 -18.46
N SER A 126 -6.72 -27.90 -19.11
CA SER A 126 -7.67 -28.39 -20.11
C SER A 126 -7.24 -27.99 -21.52
N PRO A 127 -7.18 -28.93 -22.50
CA PRO A 127 -6.72 -28.68 -23.86
C PRO A 127 -7.61 -27.73 -24.67
N HIS A 128 -8.83 -27.41 -24.19
CA HIS A 128 -9.76 -26.49 -24.84
C HIS A 128 -9.52 -25.00 -24.50
N CYS A 129 -8.75 -24.69 -23.45
CA CYS A 129 -8.29 -23.33 -23.15
C CYS A 129 -6.87 -23.14 -23.68
N ARG A 130 -6.71 -23.24 -25.01
CA ARG A 130 -5.45 -22.93 -25.66
C ARG A 130 -5.43 -21.44 -25.97
N VAL A 131 -4.58 -20.68 -25.26
CA VAL A 131 -4.31 -19.28 -25.60
C VAL A 131 -3.54 -19.30 -26.93
N LEU A 132 -4.22 -18.92 -28.01
CA LEU A 132 -3.61 -18.73 -29.32
C LEU A 132 -2.87 -17.39 -29.27
N PHE A 133 -1.54 -17.45 -29.32
CA PHE A 133 -0.68 -16.33 -29.70
C PHE A 133 -0.20 -16.59 -31.13
#